data_AF-A0A453NVD7-F1
#
_entry.id   AF-A0A453NVD7-F1
#
_cell.length_a   1.000
_cell.length_b   1.000
_cell.length_c   1.000
_cell.angle_alpha   90.00
_cell.angle_beta   90.00
_cell.angle_gamma   90.00
#
_symmetry.space_group_name_H-M   'P 1'
#
loop_
_entity.id
_entity.type
_entity.pdbx_description
1 polymer ?
#
loop_
_entity_poly.entity_id
_entity_poly.type
_entity_poly.pdbx_seq_one_letter_code
_entity_poly.pdbx_strand_id
1 'polypeptide(L)'
;MERYITDLIKKSVQDVTGLEFKLFMDFLRSLSIFGDTAPRESFQELIEIIQAQADLDAQFDVSDIDHIERWTSCIYMALPIFTRGASSSKFLNYFAKQIVPVFDKIPEEKKLDLLKTVAASSPYAVAQDSRQLLPSVVQLLKKYMPGKKVDDINHNYVECLLYTFHHLAHK
;
A
#
# COMPACT_ATOMS: atom_id res chain seq x y z
N MET A 1 21.46 22.27 3.23
CA MET A 1 21.95 21.05 3.90
C MET A 1 20.96 19.89 3.77
N GLU A 2 19.72 20.02 4.24
CA GLU A 2 18.71 18.95 4.16
C GLU A 2 18.41 18.44 2.74
N ARG A 3 18.37 19.33 1.74
CA ARG A 3 18.21 18.92 0.32
C ARG A 3 19.37 18.06 -0.18
N TYR A 4 20.61 18.44 0.14
CA TYR A 4 21.80 17.65 -0.21
C TYR A 4 21.78 16.26 0.43
N ILE A 5 21.37 16.18 1.70
CA ILE A 5 21.18 14.90 2.41
C ILE A 5 20.11 14.05 1.72
N THR A 6 19.00 14.66 1.34
CA THR A 6 17.90 13.98 0.62
C THR A 6 18.40 13.37 -0.70
N ASP A 7 19.18 14.13 -1.47
CA ASP A 7 19.74 13.67 -2.73
C ASP A 7 20.74 12.52 -2.56
N LEU A 8 21.51 12.52 -1.47
CA LEU A 8 22.38 11.39 -1.11
C LEU A 8 21.57 10.14 -0.78
N ILE A 9 20.53 10.28 0.06
CA ILE A 9 19.68 9.14 0.44
C ILE A 9 19.00 8.55 -0.79
N LYS A 10 18.45 9.38 -1.69
CA LYS A 10 17.83 8.90 -2.95
C LYS A 10 18.78 8.07 -3.82
N LYS A 11 20.08 8.35 -3.78
CA LYS A 11 21.09 7.54 -4.48
C LYS A 11 21.40 6.25 -3.74
N SER A 12 21.38 6.27 -2.40
CA SER A 12 21.67 5.12 -1.56
C SER A 12 20.54 4.09 -1.51
N VAL A 13 19.27 4.49 -1.63
CA VAL A 13 18.12 3.55 -1.51
C VAL A 13 18.00 2.51 -2.62
N GLN A 14 18.85 2.54 -3.65
CA GLN A 14 18.81 1.55 -4.74
C GLN A 14 19.26 0.14 -4.30
N ASP A 15 20.09 0.04 -3.27
CA ASP A 15 20.65 -1.22 -2.77
C ASP A 15 20.62 -1.25 -1.24
N VAL A 16 19.41 -1.40 -0.69
CA VAL A 16 19.16 -1.40 0.75
C VAL A 16 18.25 -2.53 1.17
N THR A 17 18.47 -3.04 2.37
CA THR A 17 17.52 -3.92 3.05
C THR A 17 16.26 -3.15 3.46
N GLY A 18 15.18 -3.87 3.76
CA GLY A 18 13.94 -3.24 4.25
C GLY A 18 14.12 -2.45 5.55
N LEU A 19 15.04 -2.88 6.42
CA LEU A 19 15.36 -2.17 7.67
C LEU A 19 16.11 -0.87 7.40
N GLU A 20 17.12 -0.89 6.52
CA GLU A 20 17.86 0.31 6.13
C GLU A 20 16.94 1.31 5.42
N PHE A 21 16.07 0.83 4.53
CA PHE A 21 15.07 1.69 3.88
C PHE A 21 14.18 2.39 4.90
N LYS A 22 13.69 1.66 5.91
CA LYS A 22 12.91 2.24 7.00
C LYS A 22 13.70 3.30 7.77
N LEU A 23 14.96 3.03 8.12
CA LEU A 23 15.82 4.00 8.80
C LEU A 23 16.02 5.28 7.97
N PHE A 24 16.24 5.15 6.66
CA PHE A 24 16.33 6.31 5.77
C PHE A 24 15.03 7.11 5.74
N MET A 25 13.89 6.44 5.66
CA MET A 25 12.59 7.11 5.59
C MET A 25 12.22 7.79 6.92
N ASP A 26 12.50 7.15 8.06
CA ASP A 26 12.34 7.75 9.39
C ASP A 26 13.24 8.98 9.54
N PHE A 27 14.49 8.89 9.07
CA PHE A 27 15.41 10.02 9.08
C PHE A 27 14.97 11.16 8.15
N LEU A 28 14.53 10.86 6.92
CA LEU A 28 13.97 11.87 6.01
C LEU A 28 12.78 12.59 6.65
N ARG A 29 11.87 11.86 7.33
CA ARG A 29 10.74 12.44 8.06
C ARG A 29 11.13 13.34 9.22
N SER A 30 12.35 13.21 9.76
CA SER A 30 12.87 14.09 10.80
C SER A 30 13.39 15.44 10.28
N LEU A 31 13.60 15.58 8.97
CA LEU A 31 14.08 16.82 8.34
C LEU A 31 12.97 17.86 8.28
N SER A 32 13.32 19.13 8.47
CA SER A 32 12.35 20.23 8.47
C SER A 32 11.58 20.35 7.12
N ILE A 33 12.24 20.05 6.00
CA ILE A 33 11.62 20.03 4.67
C ILE A 33 10.55 18.94 4.48
N PHE A 34 10.48 17.96 5.38
CA PHE A 34 9.53 16.84 5.38
C PHE A 34 8.72 16.72 6.70
N GLY A 35 8.94 17.65 7.63
CA GLY A 35 8.29 17.66 8.94
C GLY A 35 6.80 18.03 8.89
N ASP A 36 6.18 18.18 10.06
CA ASP A 36 4.71 18.33 10.17
C ASP A 36 4.13 19.61 9.56
N THR A 37 4.97 20.62 9.29
CA THR A 37 4.58 21.88 8.63
C THR A 37 5.00 21.93 7.17
N ALA A 38 5.58 20.85 6.63
CA ALA A 38 6.05 20.80 5.26
C ALA A 38 4.88 20.91 4.26
N PRO A 39 5.13 21.48 3.06
CA PRO A 39 4.13 21.59 2.02
C PRO A 39 3.80 20.21 1.42
N ARG A 40 2.67 20.10 0.72
CA ARG A 40 2.17 18.83 0.16
C ARG A 40 3.17 18.20 -0.82
N GLU A 41 3.86 19.02 -1.59
CA GLU A 41 4.86 18.63 -2.58
C GLU A 41 6.01 17.86 -1.93
N SER A 42 6.40 18.20 -0.70
CA SER A 42 7.41 17.43 0.05
C SER A 42 6.94 16.00 0.35
N PHE A 43 5.66 15.81 0.66
CA PHE A 43 5.11 14.46 0.86
C PHE A 43 4.93 13.71 -0.47
N GLN A 44 4.72 14.43 -1.57
CA GLN A 44 4.71 13.85 -2.90
C GLN A 44 6.10 13.31 -3.29
N GLU A 45 7.17 14.04 -2.94
CA GLU A 45 8.55 13.58 -3.12
C GLU A 45 8.85 12.31 -2.29
N LEU A 46 8.39 12.25 -1.03
CA LEU A 46 8.59 11.06 -0.20
C LEU A 46 7.85 9.83 -0.73
N ILE A 47 6.61 10.00 -1.19
CA ILE A 47 5.86 8.85 -1.72
C ILE A 47 6.51 8.31 -3.00
N GLU A 48 7.16 9.14 -3.81
CA GLU A 48 7.88 8.70 -5.01
C GLU A 48 9.06 7.79 -4.65
N ILE A 49 9.78 8.10 -3.56
CA ILE A 49 10.87 7.25 -3.06
C ILE A 49 10.31 5.88 -2.63
N ILE A 50 9.20 5.87 -1.88
CA ILE A 50 8.56 4.63 -1.42
C ILE A 50 8.01 3.82 -2.61
N GLN A 51 7.41 4.49 -3.60
CA GLN A 51 6.89 3.83 -4.79
C GLN A 51 8.00 3.21 -5.64
N ALA A 52 9.15 3.88 -5.75
CA ALA A 52 10.32 3.33 -6.44
C ALA A 52 10.85 2.10 -5.71
N GLN A 53 10.93 2.13 -4.38
CA GLN A 53 11.34 0.96 -3.59
C GLN A 53 10.36 -0.21 -3.73
N ALA A 54 9.06 0.06 -3.79
CA ALA A 54 8.02 -0.95 -3.93
C ALA A 54 7.94 -1.60 -5.32
N ASP A 55 8.68 -1.07 -6.31
CA ASP A 55 8.73 -1.55 -7.70
C ASP A 55 7.33 -1.82 -8.31
N LEU A 56 6.44 -0.83 -8.21
CA LEU A 56 5.03 -0.95 -8.62
C LEU A 56 4.82 -1.07 -10.14
N ASP A 57 5.89 -1.08 -10.93
CA ASP A 57 5.85 -1.34 -12.37
C ASP A 57 6.21 -2.80 -12.71
N ALA A 58 6.79 -3.55 -11.75
CA ALA A 58 7.11 -4.96 -11.92
C ALA A 58 5.87 -5.86 -11.91
N GLN A 59 5.94 -6.96 -12.66
CA GLN A 59 4.92 -8.00 -12.61
C GLN A 59 4.93 -8.67 -11.22
N PHE A 60 3.75 -8.88 -10.66
CA PHE A 60 3.63 -9.57 -9.36
C PHE A 60 3.84 -11.07 -9.52
N ASP A 61 4.76 -11.63 -8.73
CA ASP A 61 5.05 -13.06 -8.66
C ASP A 61 4.69 -13.58 -7.26
N VAL A 62 3.79 -14.57 -7.21
CA VAL A 62 3.33 -15.18 -5.96
C VAL A 62 4.39 -16.04 -5.28
N SER A 63 5.44 -16.43 -6.01
CA SER A 63 6.57 -17.18 -5.48
C SER A 63 7.66 -16.27 -4.88
N ASP A 64 7.64 -14.98 -5.22
CA ASP A 64 8.55 -13.98 -4.69
C ASP A 64 8.00 -13.39 -3.38
N ILE A 65 8.29 -14.09 -2.29
CA ILE A 65 7.86 -13.68 -0.94
C ILE A 65 8.46 -12.32 -0.55
N ASP A 66 9.69 -12.04 -0.99
CA ASP A 66 10.37 -10.79 -0.68
C ASP A 66 9.65 -9.60 -1.33
N HIS A 67 9.13 -9.76 -2.55
CA HIS A 67 8.31 -8.75 -3.21
C HIS A 67 7.00 -8.50 -2.45
N ILE A 68 6.32 -9.55 -1.97
CA ILE A 68 5.09 -9.43 -1.17
C ILE A 68 5.35 -8.65 0.13
N GLU A 69 6.43 -9.00 0.84
CA GLU A 69 6.85 -8.34 2.09
C GLU A 69 7.29 -6.90 1.85
N ARG A 70 8.01 -6.65 0.75
CA ARG A 70 8.44 -5.31 0.35
C ARG A 70 7.25 -4.41 0.04
N TRP A 71 6.30 -4.89 -0.77
CA TRP A 71 5.08 -4.15 -1.07
C TRP A 71 4.31 -3.79 0.20
N THR A 72 4.14 -4.78 1.09
CA THR A 72 3.44 -4.63 2.39
C THR A 72 4.14 -3.60 3.29
N SER A 73 5.47 -3.67 3.40
CA SER A 73 6.26 -2.75 4.21
C SER A 73 6.20 -1.32 3.65
N CYS A 74 6.31 -1.17 2.33
CA CYS A 74 6.27 0.13 1.66
C CYS A 74 4.92 0.81 1.81
N ILE A 75 3.81 0.10 1.64
CA ILE A 75 2.48 0.70 1.80
C ILE A 75 2.20 1.11 3.26
N TYR A 76 2.64 0.32 4.26
CA TYR A 76 2.55 0.74 5.66
C TYR A 76 3.34 2.03 5.94
N MET A 77 4.53 2.14 5.36
CA MET A 77 5.35 3.35 5.44
C MET A 77 4.74 4.55 4.71
N ALA A 78 3.94 4.30 3.68
CA ALA A 78 3.24 5.33 2.92
C ALA A 78 1.99 5.87 3.64
N LEU A 79 1.37 5.13 4.56
CA LEU A 79 0.13 5.55 5.25
C LEU A 79 0.23 6.95 5.89
N PRO A 80 1.28 7.29 6.67
CA PRO A 80 1.43 8.63 7.25
C PRO A 80 1.75 9.72 6.21
N ILE A 81 1.98 9.35 4.96
CA ILE A 81 2.23 10.26 3.84
C ILE A 81 0.92 10.51 3.08
N PHE A 82 0.07 9.50 2.96
CA PHE A 82 -1.29 9.65 2.42
C PHE A 82 -2.16 10.59 3.26
N THR A 83 -2.05 10.52 4.59
CA THR A 83 -2.73 11.47 5.50
C THR A 83 -2.34 12.92 5.26
N ARG A 84 -1.15 13.15 4.68
CA ARG A 84 -0.60 14.46 4.32
C ARG A 84 -0.92 14.87 2.88
N GLY A 85 -1.73 14.09 2.18
CA GLY A 85 -2.24 14.40 0.84
C GLY A 85 -1.44 13.80 -0.31
N ALA A 86 -0.44 12.94 -0.06
CA ALA A 86 0.20 12.19 -1.13
C ALA A 86 -0.77 11.14 -1.72
N SER A 87 -0.57 10.81 -3.00
CA SER A 87 -1.46 9.88 -3.71
C SER A 87 -1.21 8.42 -3.31
N SER A 88 -2.29 7.69 -3.00
CA SER A 88 -2.29 6.23 -2.82
C SER A 88 -2.54 5.46 -4.13
N SER A 89 -2.75 6.16 -5.25
CA SER A 89 -3.26 5.61 -6.51
C SER A 89 -2.40 4.47 -7.07
N LYS A 90 -1.07 4.62 -7.10
CA LYS A 90 -0.20 3.57 -7.65
C LYS A 90 -0.30 2.26 -6.85
N PHE A 91 -0.31 2.33 -5.52
CA PHE A 91 -0.44 1.17 -4.65
C PHE A 91 -1.78 0.46 -4.84
N LEU A 92 -2.88 1.22 -4.82
CA LEU A 92 -4.22 0.65 -4.97
C LEU A 92 -4.43 0.06 -6.38
N ASN A 93 -3.93 0.72 -7.42
CA ASN A 93 -4.01 0.22 -8.78
C ASN A 93 -3.14 -1.02 -8.99
N TYR A 94 -1.97 -1.07 -8.36
CA TYR A 94 -1.13 -2.28 -8.35
C TYR A 94 -1.86 -3.45 -7.69
N PHE A 95 -2.44 -3.24 -6.51
CA PHE A 95 -3.22 -4.26 -5.83
C PHE A 95 -4.36 -4.78 -6.70
N ALA A 96 -5.17 -3.88 -7.28
CA ALA A 96 -6.31 -4.25 -8.12
C ALA A 96 -5.90 -5.03 -9.38
N LYS A 97 -4.80 -4.64 -10.04
CA LYS A 97 -4.40 -5.17 -11.35
C LYS A 97 -3.47 -6.38 -11.27
N GLN A 98 -2.58 -6.42 -10.28
CA GLN A 98 -1.52 -7.41 -10.21
C GLN A 98 -1.78 -8.45 -9.10
N ILE A 99 -2.24 -7.99 -7.93
CA ILE A 99 -2.37 -8.86 -6.75
C ILE A 99 -3.72 -9.59 -6.75
N VAL A 100 -4.83 -8.89 -6.93
CA VAL A 100 -6.19 -9.50 -6.86
C VAL A 100 -6.38 -10.67 -7.83
N PRO A 101 -5.93 -10.62 -9.10
CA PRO A 101 -6.13 -11.73 -10.05
C PRO A 101 -5.48 -13.05 -9.63
N VAL A 102 -4.43 -12.99 -8.80
CA VAL A 102 -3.70 -14.15 -8.32
C VAL A 102 -3.81 -14.34 -6.80
N PHE A 103 -4.72 -13.61 -6.14
CA PHE A 103 -4.83 -13.55 -4.68
C PHE A 103 -4.95 -14.93 -4.03
N ASP A 104 -5.61 -15.87 -4.71
CA ASP A 104 -5.82 -17.24 -4.22
C ASP A 104 -4.55 -18.06 -4.11
N LYS A 105 -3.54 -17.72 -4.92
CA LYS A 105 -2.25 -18.40 -4.99
C LYS A 105 -1.24 -17.83 -4.00
N ILE A 106 -1.55 -16.70 -3.38
CA ILE A 106 -0.70 -16.08 -2.35
C ILE A 106 -0.66 -17.00 -1.13
N PRO A 107 0.47 -17.13 -0.42
CA PRO A 107 0.52 -17.85 0.85
C PRO A 107 -0.48 -17.29 1.87
N GLU A 108 -1.16 -18.17 2.60
CA GLU A 108 -2.29 -17.81 3.46
C GLU A 108 -1.86 -16.83 4.57
N GLU A 109 -0.66 -17.01 5.10
CA GLU A 109 -0.05 -16.15 6.12
C GLU A 109 0.22 -14.71 5.65
N LYS A 110 0.24 -14.46 4.33
CA LYS A 110 0.49 -13.12 3.76
C LYS A 110 -0.79 -12.39 3.34
N LYS A 111 -1.86 -13.12 3.01
CA LYS A 111 -3.12 -12.54 2.52
C LYS A 111 -3.73 -11.53 3.47
N LEU A 112 -3.72 -11.83 4.78
CA LEU A 112 -4.31 -10.94 5.77
C LEU A 112 -3.64 -9.56 5.76
N ASP A 113 -2.31 -9.54 5.73
CA ASP A 113 -1.55 -8.30 5.82
C ASP A 113 -1.72 -7.46 4.54
N LEU A 114 -1.82 -8.10 3.37
CA LEU A 114 -2.19 -7.41 2.12
C LEU A 114 -3.58 -6.75 2.21
N LEU A 115 -4.56 -7.43 2.82
CA LEU A 115 -5.91 -6.87 2.97
C LEU A 115 -5.94 -5.73 3.98
N LYS A 116 -5.19 -5.83 5.09
CA LYS A 116 -5.07 -4.75 6.08
C LYS A 116 -4.49 -3.48 5.48
N THR A 117 -3.48 -3.59 4.62
CA THR A 117 -2.85 -2.41 4.02
C THR A 117 -3.79 -1.68 3.05
N VAL A 118 -4.56 -2.42 2.26
CA VAL A 118 -5.59 -1.84 1.39
C VAL A 118 -6.72 -1.21 2.20
N ALA A 119 -7.17 -1.88 3.26
CA ALA A 119 -8.18 -1.34 4.18
C ALA A 119 -7.69 -0.02 4.80
N ALA A 120 -6.47 0.02 5.33
CA ALA A 120 -5.86 1.21 5.90
C ALA A 120 -5.66 2.34 4.86
N SER A 121 -5.44 1.99 3.59
CA SER A 121 -5.23 2.97 2.50
C SER A 121 -6.55 3.49 1.89
N SER A 122 -7.65 2.74 2.04
CA SER A 122 -8.94 3.03 1.42
C SER A 122 -9.54 4.42 1.71
N PRO A 123 -9.38 5.03 2.90
CA PRO A 123 -9.92 6.38 3.15
C PRO A 123 -9.29 7.46 2.25
N TYR A 124 -8.04 7.23 1.83
CA TYR A 124 -7.23 8.15 1.02
C TYR A 124 -7.39 7.93 -0.49
N ALA A 125 -8.17 6.93 -0.92
CA ALA A 125 -8.45 6.70 -2.33
C ALA A 125 -9.26 7.88 -2.92
N VAL A 126 -8.89 8.31 -4.13
CA VAL A 126 -9.69 9.27 -4.90
C VAL A 126 -10.83 8.55 -5.63
N ALA A 127 -11.85 9.29 -6.06
CA ALA A 127 -13.05 8.71 -6.70
C ALA A 127 -12.75 7.90 -7.97
N GLN A 128 -11.70 8.26 -8.72
CA GLN A 128 -11.27 7.48 -9.87
C GLN A 128 -10.74 6.09 -9.47
N ASP A 129 -9.79 6.02 -8.53
CA ASP A 129 -9.22 4.75 -8.07
C ASP A 129 -10.28 3.91 -7.35
N SER A 130 -11.19 4.56 -6.61
CA SER A 130 -12.29 3.88 -5.93
C SER A 130 -13.17 3.11 -6.91
N ARG A 131 -13.53 3.72 -8.04
CA ARG A 131 -14.29 3.06 -9.12
C ARG A 131 -13.52 1.90 -9.76
N GLN A 132 -12.19 1.98 -9.81
CA GLN A 132 -11.35 0.91 -10.38
C GLN A 132 -11.15 -0.25 -9.41
N LEU A 133 -11.03 0.03 -8.11
CA LEU A 133 -10.76 -0.98 -7.07
C LEU A 133 -12.04 -1.66 -6.57
N LEU A 134 -13.19 -0.97 -6.58
CA LEU A 134 -14.46 -1.51 -6.06
C LEU A 134 -14.86 -2.87 -6.66
N PRO A 135 -14.78 -3.12 -7.99
CA PRO A 135 -15.10 -4.43 -8.56
C PRO A 135 -14.23 -5.55 -8.00
N SER A 136 -12.93 -5.30 -7.84
CA SER A 136 -11.97 -6.25 -7.27
C SER A 136 -12.28 -6.57 -5.81
N VAL A 137 -12.64 -5.56 -5.01
CA VAL A 137 -13.05 -5.75 -3.61
C VAL A 137 -14.36 -6.54 -3.52
N VAL A 138 -15.35 -6.23 -4.35
CA VAL A 138 -16.62 -6.97 -4.40
C VAL A 138 -16.42 -8.42 -4.82
N GLN A 139 -15.50 -8.68 -5.77
CA GLN A 139 -15.15 -10.04 -6.18
C GLN A 139 -14.59 -10.84 -5.00
N LEU A 140 -13.65 -10.28 -4.24
CA LEU A 140 -13.10 -10.92 -3.04
C LEU A 140 -14.17 -11.11 -1.96
N LEU A 141 -15.03 -10.11 -1.71
CA LEU A 141 -16.14 -10.23 -0.75
C LEU A 141 -17.09 -11.37 -1.09
N LYS A 142 -17.50 -11.50 -2.36
CA LYS A 142 -18.38 -12.61 -2.80
C LYS A 142 -17.74 -13.97 -2.56
N LYS A 143 -16.41 -14.05 -2.64
CA LYS A 143 -15.67 -15.27 -2.39
C LYS A 143 -15.62 -15.61 -0.89
N TYR A 144 -15.28 -14.65 -0.04
CA TYR A 144 -15.07 -14.88 1.38
C TYR A 144 -16.33 -14.73 2.24
N MET A 145 -17.41 -14.17 1.68
CA MET A 145 -18.73 -14.08 2.30
C MET A 145 -19.80 -14.72 1.38
N PRO A 146 -19.73 -16.03 1.14
CA PRO A 146 -20.74 -16.71 0.33
C PRO A 146 -22.10 -16.63 1.03
N GLY A 147 -23.18 -16.37 0.29
CA GLY A 147 -24.53 -16.21 0.85
C GLY A 147 -25.16 -17.47 1.48
N LYS A 148 -24.40 -18.57 1.58
CA LYS A 148 -24.79 -19.80 2.29
C LYS A 148 -23.95 -19.90 3.55
N LYS A 149 -24.50 -20.49 4.63
CA LYS A 149 -23.72 -20.77 5.85
C LYS A 149 -22.48 -21.60 5.47
N VAL A 150 -21.31 -21.02 5.71
CA VAL A 150 -20.01 -21.69 5.60
C VAL A 150 -19.39 -21.60 6.99
N ASP A 151 -18.98 -22.75 7.52
CA ASP A 151 -18.50 -22.86 8.90
C ASP A 151 -17.09 -22.28 9.10
N ASP A 152 -16.38 -21.98 8.00
CA ASP A 152 -14.97 -21.54 8.01
C ASP A 152 -14.76 -20.20 7.27
N ILE A 153 -15.54 -19.19 7.64
CA ILE A 153 -15.36 -17.82 7.12
C ILE A 153 -14.19 -17.17 7.85
N ASN A 154 -13.19 -16.70 7.10
CA ASN A 154 -12.13 -15.86 7.66
C ASN A 154 -12.67 -14.45 7.93
N HIS A 155 -13.14 -14.23 9.15
CA HIS A 155 -13.76 -12.98 9.60
C HIS A 155 -12.82 -11.77 9.42
N ASN A 156 -11.51 -11.95 9.59
CA ASN A 156 -10.53 -10.87 9.43
C ASN A 156 -10.43 -10.40 7.96
N TYR A 157 -10.55 -11.33 7.00
CA TYR A 157 -10.59 -10.96 5.58
C TYR A 157 -11.86 -10.18 5.26
N VAL A 158 -12.99 -10.67 5.74
CA VAL A 158 -14.29 -10.03 5.55
C VAL A 158 -14.30 -8.63 6.16
N GLU A 159 -13.76 -8.46 7.36
CA GLU A 159 -13.62 -7.14 8.01
C GLU A 159 -12.82 -6.16 7.15
N CYS A 160 -11.60 -6.55 6.72
CA CYS A 160 -10.76 -5.69 5.89
C CYS A 160 -11.45 -5.31 4.57
N LEU A 161 -12.08 -6.29 3.92
CA LEU A 161 -12.76 -6.10 2.64
C LEU A 161 -14.03 -5.24 2.78
N LEU A 162 -14.82 -5.43 3.84
CA LEU A 162 -16.00 -4.61 4.11
C LEU A 162 -15.62 -3.18 4.48
N TYR A 163 -14.57 -3.00 5.28
CA TYR A 163 -14.05 -1.67 5.61
C TYR A 163 -13.58 -0.93 4.36
N THR A 164 -12.83 -1.63 3.50
CA THR A 164 -12.40 -1.11 2.20
C THR A 164 -13.62 -0.75 1.35
N PHE A 165 -14.56 -1.67 1.16
CA PHE A 165 -15.77 -1.45 0.38
C PHE A 165 -16.55 -0.23 0.85
N HIS A 166 -16.76 -0.10 2.16
CA HIS A 166 -17.45 1.04 2.76
C HIS A 166 -16.79 2.36 2.33
N HIS A 167 -15.47 2.48 2.51
CA HIS A 167 -14.75 3.72 2.17
C HIS A 167 -14.77 4.03 0.67
N LEU A 168 -14.66 3.03 -0.19
CA LEU A 168 -14.66 3.22 -1.65
C LEU A 168 -16.06 3.55 -2.20
N ALA A 169 -17.12 2.97 -1.65
CA ALA A 169 -18.49 3.17 -2.10
C ALA A 169 -19.05 4.55 -1.78
N HIS A 170 -18.45 5.25 -0.81
CA HIS A 170 -18.83 6.62 -0.42
C HIS A 170 -18.13 7.73 -1.24
N LYS A 171 -17.35 7.39 -2.27
CA LYS A 171 -16.56 8.34 -3.08
C LYS A 171 -17.19 8.66 -4.43
#